data_AF-A0A920D7I4-F1
#
_entry.id   AF-A0A920D7I4-F1
#
_cell.length_a   1.000
_cell.length_b   1.000
_cell.length_c   1.000
_cell.angle_alpha   90.00
_cell.angle_beta   90.00
_cell.angle_gamma   90.00
#
_symmetry.space_group_name_H-M   'P 1'
#
loop_
_entity.id
_entity.type
_entity.pdbx_description
1 polymer ?
#
loop_
_entity_poly.entity_id
_entity_poly.type
_entity_poly.pdbx_seq_one_letter_code
_entity_poly.pdbx_strand_id
1 'polypeptide(L)'
;MALLKKNRSYEIKPIAPSDIPGTDKLRQKLFYLQVTENDLHHIHKLQSVMDKHAETITRRHYELLFQIDEMKHIIDCHSTKERLTQTFIAYLKSIPRVEMDDTYIQNRKKVGIVHSRIQLSPEWFIGAFMRIYEYMIPNIMEMYSKRQEATEILISLQKILTLDALIVLEAYQEAHEFKFIETNSQIIEQIIQMDKVHPLLEGVEATIQEAMSVSAAAEELSASVDDVANHAVQVAENTEDLITQAHKGQEIINESLQGFLGIAGQFSETRDRFTELFQAIENVTKVTQLIRDVADQTNLLALNAAIEAARAGEQGLGFAVVADEVRKLSDQTKQSVESISAMIQEVRKSAMDVGDQADRMSDDIVERVEQTKHAIHSLDEIMNQVSQIGTSTGNIAAIVEEQSAATHEISFRISEVLKQTEQVKENAVDTGQDIYKVSRKVNELRQQSLNYFSHMSNGQLIRVVKTDHLLWKWWVYNRLLGYHEMDTEAVADFHICRLGKWYDENRSRSQVASLPSFAALDQPHQQVHSLAATANRWIEQGDYKEAMRTLDLIGKASQEVVGLLENLQKDLERQHV
;
A
#
# COMPACT_ATOMS: atom_id res chain seq x y z
N MET A 1 -64.77 83.59 -15.79
CA MET A 1 -65.81 82.97 -16.63
C MET A 1 -65.15 82.49 -17.91
N ALA A 2 -65.14 81.23 -18.35
CA ALA A 2 -65.81 80.02 -17.91
C ALA A 2 -64.95 78.82 -18.36
N LEU A 3 -64.28 78.10 -17.45
CA LEU A 3 -63.58 76.84 -17.77
C LEU A 3 -63.50 75.87 -16.57
N LEU A 4 -64.45 75.97 -15.62
CA LEU A 4 -64.58 75.05 -14.49
C LEU A 4 -65.95 74.36 -14.54
N LYS A 5 -66.22 73.61 -15.60
CA LYS A 5 -67.27 72.58 -15.64
C LYS A 5 -66.88 71.46 -16.58
N LYS A 6 -66.20 70.45 -16.03
CA LYS A 6 -66.41 69.02 -16.30
C LYS A 6 -65.60 68.24 -15.26
N ASN A 7 -66.20 68.04 -14.09
CA ASN A 7 -65.90 66.84 -13.30
C ASN A 7 -66.36 65.65 -14.16
N ARG A 8 -65.50 65.15 -15.03
CA ARG A 8 -65.55 63.75 -15.45
C ARG A 8 -64.57 63.04 -14.54
N SER A 9 -65.07 62.52 -13.42
CA SER A 9 -64.32 61.50 -12.68
C SER A 9 -64.05 60.37 -13.66
N TYR A 10 -62.79 60.03 -13.88
CA TYR A 10 -62.46 58.78 -14.53
C TYR A 10 -62.96 57.67 -13.61
N GLU A 11 -64.00 56.94 -14.03
CA GLU A 11 -64.51 55.81 -13.26
C GLU A 11 -63.61 54.60 -13.49
N ILE A 12 -63.11 54.02 -12.41
CA ILE A 12 -62.33 52.78 -12.46
C ILE A 12 -63.27 51.67 -12.94
N LYS A 13 -62.86 50.95 -13.99
CA LYS A 13 -63.63 49.83 -14.52
C LYS A 13 -63.85 48.77 -13.43
N PRO A 14 -65.04 48.16 -13.34
CA PRO A 14 -65.30 47.07 -12.40
C PRO A 14 -64.40 45.86 -12.70
N ILE A 15 -64.13 45.05 -11.69
CA ILE A 15 -63.36 43.82 -11.84
C ILE A 15 -64.11 42.87 -12.77
N ALA A 16 -63.43 42.40 -13.81
CA ALA A 16 -63.96 41.46 -14.78
C ALA A 16 -62.93 40.35 -15.08
N PRO A 17 -63.39 39.14 -15.48
CA PRO A 17 -62.49 38.15 -16.06
C PRO A 17 -61.86 38.68 -17.35
N SER A 18 -60.63 38.25 -17.62
CA SER A 18 -60.00 38.47 -18.93
C SER A 18 -60.75 37.67 -19.99
N ASP A 19 -61.00 38.29 -21.14
CA ASP A 19 -61.57 37.67 -22.35
C ASP A 19 -60.50 37.04 -23.27
N ILE A 20 -59.23 37.10 -22.86
CA ILE A 20 -58.10 36.54 -23.58
C ILE A 20 -57.92 35.04 -23.21
N PRO A 21 -57.83 34.12 -24.18
CA PRO A 21 -57.55 32.70 -23.92
C PRO A 21 -56.10 32.50 -23.46
N GLY A 22 -55.85 31.47 -22.66
CA GLY A 22 -54.49 31.13 -22.20
C GLY A 22 -54.43 29.96 -21.24
N THR A 23 -53.23 29.57 -20.83
CA THR A 23 -52.97 28.57 -19.76
C THR A 23 -53.44 29.09 -18.39
N ASP A 24 -53.67 28.21 -17.42
CA ASP A 24 -54.18 28.62 -16.10
C ASP A 24 -53.29 29.67 -15.39
N LYS A 25 -51.96 29.53 -15.50
CA LYS A 25 -51.00 30.52 -14.98
C LYS A 25 -51.10 31.86 -15.70
N LEU A 26 -51.23 31.86 -17.03
CA LEU A 26 -51.40 33.10 -17.79
C LEU A 26 -52.75 33.75 -17.46
N ARG A 27 -53.84 32.97 -17.35
CA ARG A 27 -55.17 33.46 -16.98
C ARG A 27 -55.17 34.17 -15.63
N GLN A 28 -54.47 33.63 -14.63
CA GLN A 28 -54.35 34.28 -13.32
C GLN A 28 -53.66 35.64 -13.41
N LYS A 29 -52.57 35.76 -14.19
CA LYS A 29 -51.86 37.03 -14.40
C LYS A 29 -52.72 38.03 -15.18
N LEU A 30 -53.37 37.59 -16.25
CA LEU A 30 -54.29 38.41 -17.06
C LEU A 30 -55.45 38.92 -16.23
N PHE A 31 -56.03 38.06 -15.38
CA PHE A 31 -57.06 38.45 -14.42
C PHE A 31 -56.53 39.47 -13.40
N TYR A 32 -55.39 39.22 -12.75
CA TYR A 32 -54.84 40.14 -11.76
C TYR A 32 -54.54 41.53 -12.33
N LEU A 33 -53.98 41.58 -13.55
CA LEU A 33 -53.66 42.82 -14.25
C LEU A 33 -54.88 43.44 -15.00
N GLN A 34 -56.02 42.76 -14.98
CA GLN A 34 -57.25 43.15 -15.69
C GLN A 34 -57.00 43.41 -17.19
N VAL A 35 -56.21 42.57 -17.84
CA VAL A 35 -55.91 42.67 -19.29
C VAL A 35 -57.06 42.09 -20.10
N THR A 36 -57.49 42.80 -21.13
CA THR A 36 -58.58 42.42 -22.02
C THR A 36 -58.19 42.53 -23.50
N GLU A 37 -58.95 41.91 -24.40
CA GLU A 37 -58.81 42.06 -25.86
C GLU A 37 -58.84 43.54 -26.27
N ASN A 38 -59.62 44.37 -25.57
CA ASN A 38 -59.63 45.81 -25.81
C ASN A 38 -58.28 46.47 -25.47
N ASP A 39 -57.55 45.98 -24.46
CA ASP A 39 -56.18 46.43 -24.19
C ASP A 39 -55.24 46.03 -25.33
N LEU A 40 -55.36 44.83 -25.89
CA LEU A 40 -54.57 44.41 -27.07
C LEU A 40 -54.87 45.30 -28.27
N HIS A 41 -56.14 45.63 -28.51
CA HIS A 41 -56.55 46.55 -29.58
C HIS A 41 -55.95 47.95 -29.39
N HIS A 42 -55.91 48.48 -28.16
CA HIS A 42 -55.26 49.75 -27.87
C HIS A 42 -53.75 49.72 -28.16
N ILE A 43 -53.09 48.62 -27.82
CA ILE A 43 -51.65 48.44 -28.04
C ILE A 43 -51.31 48.24 -29.51
N HIS A 44 -52.19 47.61 -30.28
CA HIS A 44 -52.05 47.52 -31.72
C HIS A 44 -52.04 48.89 -32.42
N LYS A 45 -52.83 49.86 -31.93
CA LYS A 45 -52.83 51.23 -32.46
C LYS A 45 -51.50 51.96 -32.27
N LEU A 46 -50.62 51.49 -31.38
CA LEU A 46 -49.31 52.06 -31.15
C LEU A 46 -48.23 51.51 -32.10
N GLN A 47 -48.57 50.59 -33.01
CA GLN A 47 -47.60 49.95 -33.91
C GLN A 47 -46.79 50.96 -34.72
N SER A 48 -47.44 51.93 -35.36
CA SER A 48 -46.76 52.94 -36.19
C SER A 48 -45.82 53.83 -35.36
N VAL A 49 -46.22 54.14 -34.13
CA VAL A 49 -45.43 54.94 -33.18
C VAL A 49 -44.19 54.16 -32.73
N MET A 50 -44.39 52.90 -32.36
CA MET A 50 -43.30 52.02 -31.95
C MET A 50 -42.32 51.77 -33.10
N ASP A 51 -42.80 51.51 -34.31
CA ASP A 51 -41.95 51.30 -35.48
C ASP A 51 -41.10 52.53 -35.80
N LYS A 52 -41.67 53.74 -35.66
CA LYS A 52 -40.96 55.01 -35.84
C LYS A 52 -39.88 55.25 -34.78
N HIS A 53 -40.14 54.88 -33.52
CA HIS A 53 -39.29 55.25 -32.39
C HIS A 53 -38.40 54.12 -31.86
N ALA A 54 -38.59 52.86 -32.26
CA ALA A 54 -37.86 51.71 -31.73
C ALA A 54 -36.32 51.86 -31.80
N GLU A 55 -35.80 52.38 -32.92
CA GLU A 55 -34.36 52.64 -33.08
C GLU A 55 -33.86 53.74 -32.14
N THR A 56 -34.66 54.80 -31.96
CA THR A 56 -34.30 55.92 -31.07
C THR A 56 -34.35 55.51 -29.60
N ILE A 57 -35.38 54.75 -29.20
CA ILE A 57 -35.50 54.15 -27.86
C ILE A 57 -34.29 53.26 -27.59
N THR A 58 -33.95 52.38 -28.54
CA THR A 58 -32.83 51.45 -28.41
C THR A 58 -31.49 52.17 -28.31
N ARG A 59 -31.25 53.16 -29.17
CA ARG A 59 -30.03 53.96 -29.13
C ARG A 59 -29.86 54.64 -27.77
N ARG A 60 -30.91 55.29 -27.26
CA ARG A 60 -30.88 55.93 -25.95
C ARG A 60 -30.68 54.93 -24.82
N HIS A 61 -31.31 53.75 -24.90
CA HIS A 61 -31.14 52.68 -23.92
C HIS A 61 -29.68 52.25 -23.80
N TYR A 62 -29.02 51.90 -24.91
CA TYR A 62 -27.62 51.48 -24.88
C TYR A 62 -26.64 52.64 -24.65
N GLU A 63 -26.95 53.87 -25.05
CA GLU A 63 -26.15 55.04 -24.66
C GLU A 63 -26.07 55.18 -23.14
N LEU A 64 -27.19 54.98 -22.43
CA LEU A 64 -27.25 55.04 -20.97
C LEU A 64 -26.61 53.82 -20.31
N LEU A 65 -26.89 52.60 -20.79
CA LEU A 65 -26.28 51.38 -20.25
C LEU A 65 -24.75 51.40 -20.35
N PHE A 66 -24.19 51.91 -21.45
CA PHE A 66 -22.74 51.99 -21.63
C PHE A 66 -22.05 53.06 -20.75
N GLN A 67 -22.82 53.91 -20.05
CA GLN A 67 -22.27 54.79 -19.00
C GLN A 67 -22.08 54.06 -17.65
N ILE A 68 -22.57 52.82 -17.54
CA ILE A 68 -22.47 52.00 -16.33
C ILE A 68 -21.43 50.92 -16.59
N ASP A 69 -20.29 50.98 -15.90
CA ASP A 69 -19.15 50.09 -16.14
C ASP A 69 -19.51 48.61 -16.01
N GLU A 70 -20.31 48.26 -15.01
CA GLU A 70 -20.80 46.88 -14.80
C GLU A 70 -21.62 46.38 -16.00
N MET A 71 -22.54 47.19 -16.51
CA MET A 71 -23.39 46.82 -17.64
C MET A 71 -22.58 46.69 -18.93
N LYS A 72 -21.63 47.60 -19.14
CA LYS A 72 -20.69 47.52 -20.26
C LYS A 72 -19.88 46.22 -20.20
N HIS A 73 -19.36 45.87 -19.02
CA HIS A 73 -18.59 44.65 -18.82
C HIS A 73 -19.41 43.39 -19.13
N ILE A 74 -20.65 43.29 -18.61
CA ILE A 74 -21.55 42.16 -18.89
C ILE A 74 -21.81 42.04 -20.40
N ILE A 75 -22.04 43.16 -21.09
CA ILE A 75 -22.26 43.17 -22.54
C ILE A 75 -21.02 42.68 -23.27
N ASP A 76 -19.83 43.20 -22.94
CA ASP A 76 -18.56 42.83 -23.60
C ASP A 76 -18.21 41.34 -23.38
N CYS A 77 -18.63 40.74 -22.26
CA CYS A 77 -18.40 39.32 -21.96
C CYS A 77 -19.35 38.37 -22.69
N HIS A 78 -20.59 38.79 -22.98
CA HIS A 78 -21.65 37.88 -23.43
C HIS A 78 -22.25 38.21 -24.81
N SER A 79 -21.99 39.40 -25.36
CA SER A 79 -22.57 39.84 -26.63
C SER A 79 -21.82 41.02 -27.27
N THR A 80 -22.46 41.71 -28.22
CA THR A 80 -21.98 42.98 -28.77
C THR A 80 -23.12 44.01 -28.81
N LYS A 81 -22.77 45.29 -28.77
CA LYS A 81 -23.75 46.38 -28.85
C LYS A 81 -24.62 46.29 -30.10
N GLU A 82 -24.04 45.91 -31.24
CA GLU A 82 -24.72 45.81 -32.53
C GLU A 82 -25.78 44.70 -32.50
N ARG A 83 -25.42 43.52 -31.99
CA ARG A 83 -26.33 42.37 -31.86
C ARG A 83 -27.44 42.65 -30.86
N LEU A 84 -27.10 43.23 -29.72
CA LEU A 84 -28.05 43.61 -28.68
C LEU A 84 -29.01 44.73 -29.14
N THR A 85 -28.52 45.65 -29.96
CA THR A 85 -29.34 46.69 -30.61
C THR A 85 -30.40 46.07 -31.52
N GLN A 86 -30.01 45.15 -32.40
CA GLN A 86 -30.95 44.49 -33.31
C GLN A 86 -32.02 43.68 -32.55
N THR A 87 -31.60 42.92 -31.54
CA THR A 87 -32.51 42.10 -30.74
C THR A 87 -33.47 42.94 -29.90
N PHE A 88 -33.01 44.06 -29.33
CA PHE A 88 -33.89 44.96 -28.57
C PHE A 88 -34.88 45.70 -29.48
N ILE A 89 -34.47 46.13 -30.68
CA ILE A 89 -35.40 46.69 -31.67
C ILE A 89 -36.49 45.68 -32.04
N ALA A 90 -36.11 44.42 -32.29
CA ALA A 90 -37.07 43.36 -32.58
C ALA A 90 -38.03 43.11 -31.41
N TYR A 91 -37.51 43.12 -30.17
CA TYR A 91 -38.31 43.03 -28.96
C TYR A 91 -39.33 44.18 -28.86
N LEU A 92 -38.89 45.44 -28.99
CA LEU A 92 -39.77 46.62 -28.94
C LEU A 92 -40.87 46.54 -29.99
N LYS A 93 -40.52 46.16 -31.23
CA LYS A 93 -41.48 46.00 -32.34
C LYS A 93 -42.48 44.86 -32.10
N SER A 94 -42.15 43.87 -31.27
CA SER A 94 -43.09 42.78 -30.94
C SER A 94 -44.20 43.21 -29.97
N ILE A 95 -43.98 44.26 -29.15
CA ILE A 95 -44.94 44.70 -28.12
C ILE A 95 -46.31 45.12 -28.70
N PRO A 96 -46.39 46.00 -29.72
CA PRO A 96 -47.68 46.36 -30.33
C PRO A 96 -48.32 45.25 -31.18
N ARG A 97 -47.57 44.17 -31.43
CA ARG A 97 -47.97 43.02 -32.26
C ARG A 97 -48.28 41.79 -31.39
N VAL A 98 -48.64 42.02 -30.14
CA VAL A 98 -48.87 40.94 -29.18
C VAL A 98 -50.12 40.14 -29.56
N GLU A 99 -49.89 38.87 -29.89
CA GLU A 99 -50.90 37.83 -29.86
C GLU A 99 -50.62 37.04 -28.57
N MET A 100 -51.60 36.91 -27.67
CA MET A 100 -51.40 36.27 -26.36
C MET A 100 -51.36 34.73 -26.50
N ASP A 101 -50.40 34.25 -27.29
CA ASP A 101 -50.19 32.86 -27.63
C ASP A 101 -48.95 32.28 -26.91
N ASP A 102 -48.73 30.97 -27.07
CA ASP A 102 -47.57 30.31 -26.47
C ASP A 102 -46.24 30.85 -27.03
N THR A 103 -46.21 31.27 -28.30
CA THR A 103 -45.02 31.86 -28.94
C THR A 103 -44.57 33.12 -28.21
N TYR A 104 -45.50 34.01 -27.89
CA TYR A 104 -45.26 35.23 -27.14
C TYR A 104 -44.69 34.91 -25.76
N ILE A 105 -45.32 34.00 -25.01
CA ILE A 105 -44.87 33.59 -23.67
C ILE A 105 -43.45 33.02 -23.75
N GLN A 106 -43.17 32.08 -24.66
CA GLN A 106 -41.86 31.44 -24.78
C GLN A 106 -40.76 32.43 -25.14
N ASN A 107 -41.05 33.39 -26.01
CA ASN A 107 -40.11 34.46 -26.34
C ASN A 107 -39.75 35.30 -25.11
N ARG A 108 -40.72 35.62 -24.23
CA ARG A 108 -40.47 36.35 -22.98
C ARG A 108 -39.75 35.49 -21.94
N LYS A 109 -40.11 34.22 -21.81
CA LYS A 109 -39.38 33.28 -20.94
C LYS A 109 -37.91 33.17 -21.35
N LYS A 110 -37.63 33.09 -22.65
CA LYS A 110 -36.25 33.08 -23.17
C LYS A 110 -35.46 34.31 -22.77
N VAL A 111 -36.09 35.49 -22.77
CA VAL A 111 -35.46 36.72 -22.26
C VAL A 111 -35.09 36.56 -20.78
N GLY A 112 -35.99 36.05 -19.93
CA GLY A 112 -35.70 35.82 -18.51
C GLY A 112 -34.56 34.83 -18.28
N ILE A 113 -34.57 33.70 -18.99
CA ILE A 113 -33.54 32.66 -18.91
C ILE A 113 -32.17 33.18 -19.36
N VAL A 114 -32.12 33.97 -20.45
CA VAL A 114 -30.86 34.57 -20.91
C VAL A 114 -30.31 35.53 -19.87
N HIS A 115 -31.13 36.43 -19.33
CA HIS A 115 -30.70 37.38 -18.31
C HIS A 115 -30.25 36.70 -17.02
N SER A 116 -30.92 35.63 -16.59
CA SER A 116 -30.52 34.81 -15.43
C SER A 116 -29.15 34.16 -15.64
N ARG A 117 -28.93 33.58 -16.83
CA ARG A 117 -27.65 32.94 -17.18
C ARG A 117 -26.46 33.91 -17.20
N ILE A 118 -26.66 35.16 -17.62
CA ILE A 118 -25.61 36.20 -17.59
C ILE A 118 -25.58 36.97 -16.27
N GLN A 119 -26.38 36.56 -15.28
CA GLN A 119 -26.48 37.19 -13.96
C GLN A 119 -26.85 38.69 -14.01
N LEU A 120 -27.60 39.12 -15.04
CA LEU A 120 -28.10 40.49 -15.07
C LEU A 120 -29.19 40.65 -14.01
N SER A 121 -29.01 41.58 -13.09
CA SER A 121 -29.99 41.81 -12.04
C SER A 121 -31.33 42.35 -12.61
N PRO A 122 -32.50 41.86 -12.15
CA PRO A 122 -33.79 42.18 -12.77
C PRO A 122 -34.15 43.67 -12.80
N GLU A 123 -33.62 44.49 -11.89
CA GLU A 123 -33.86 45.93 -11.85
C GLU A 123 -33.41 46.64 -13.13
N TRP A 124 -32.35 46.17 -13.78
CA TRP A 124 -31.85 46.74 -15.04
C TRP A 124 -32.80 46.46 -16.19
N PHE A 125 -33.34 45.24 -16.23
CA PHE A 125 -34.36 44.86 -17.19
C PHE A 125 -35.66 45.64 -16.97
N ILE A 126 -36.16 45.73 -15.73
CA ILE A 126 -37.39 46.47 -15.41
C ILE A 126 -37.20 47.97 -15.69
N GLY A 127 -36.03 48.52 -15.39
CA GLY A 127 -35.67 49.91 -15.69
C GLY A 127 -35.66 50.24 -17.19
N ALA A 128 -35.41 49.25 -18.05
CA ALA A 128 -35.43 49.44 -19.50
C ALA A 128 -36.82 49.87 -20.02
N PHE A 129 -37.91 49.44 -19.38
CA PHE A 129 -39.27 49.86 -19.75
C PHE A 129 -39.49 51.36 -19.60
N MET A 130 -38.73 52.04 -18.73
CA MET A 130 -38.78 53.51 -18.63
C MET A 130 -38.42 54.19 -19.96
N ARG A 131 -37.51 53.59 -20.75
CA ARG A 131 -37.15 54.10 -22.07
C ARG A 131 -38.34 54.06 -23.04
N ILE A 132 -39.24 53.08 -22.88
CA ILE A 132 -40.46 52.99 -23.68
C ILE A 132 -41.42 54.12 -23.30
N TYR A 133 -41.65 54.34 -22.00
CA TYR A 133 -42.56 55.38 -21.53
C TYR A 133 -42.13 56.79 -21.93
N GLU A 134 -40.83 57.09 -21.90
CA GLU A 134 -40.29 58.41 -22.30
C GLU A 134 -40.70 58.81 -23.73
N TYR A 135 -40.85 57.86 -24.64
CA TYR A 135 -41.24 58.12 -26.03
C TYR A 135 -42.72 57.87 -26.27
N MET A 136 -43.32 56.86 -25.65
CA MET A 136 -44.72 56.54 -25.88
C MET A 136 -45.67 57.57 -25.27
N ILE A 137 -45.41 58.05 -24.05
CA ILE A 137 -46.34 58.98 -23.37
C ILE A 137 -46.54 60.27 -24.18
N PRO A 138 -45.50 61.01 -24.60
CA PRO A 138 -45.70 62.24 -25.37
C PRO A 138 -46.42 62.00 -26.70
N ASN A 139 -46.05 60.94 -27.43
CA ASN A 139 -46.65 60.63 -28.73
C ASN A 139 -48.12 60.21 -28.59
N ILE A 140 -48.49 59.46 -27.54
CA ILE A 140 -49.90 59.13 -27.26
C ILE A 140 -50.69 60.40 -26.93
N MET A 141 -50.13 61.29 -26.13
CA MET A 141 -50.78 62.56 -25.78
C MET A 141 -50.97 63.49 -26.99
N GLU A 142 -50.08 63.42 -27.98
CA GLU A 142 -50.17 64.20 -29.22
C GLU A 142 -51.15 63.58 -30.23
N MET A 143 -51.17 62.25 -30.38
CA MET A 143 -52.03 61.54 -31.33
C MET A 143 -53.52 61.55 -30.95
N TYR A 144 -53.83 61.57 -29.66
CA TYR A 144 -55.20 61.40 -29.18
C TYR A 144 -55.70 62.68 -28.50
N SER A 145 -56.50 63.47 -29.21
CA SER A 145 -57.04 64.74 -28.72
C SER A 145 -58.02 64.58 -27.54
N LYS A 146 -58.61 63.39 -27.37
CA LYS A 146 -59.50 63.07 -26.25
C LYS A 146 -58.69 62.52 -25.07
N ARG A 147 -58.65 63.28 -23.97
CA ARG A 147 -57.95 62.91 -22.72
C ARG A 147 -58.32 61.51 -22.21
N GLN A 148 -59.59 61.11 -22.33
CA GLN A 148 -60.05 59.79 -21.87
C GLN A 148 -59.43 58.66 -22.71
N GLU A 149 -59.44 58.79 -24.04
CA GLU A 149 -58.88 57.78 -24.96
C GLU A 149 -57.37 57.65 -24.77
N ALA A 150 -56.64 58.77 -24.65
CA ALA A 150 -55.22 58.76 -24.32
C ALA A 150 -54.94 58.05 -22.98
N THR A 151 -55.77 58.31 -21.96
CA THR A 151 -55.62 57.68 -20.62
C THR A 151 -55.86 56.18 -20.68
N GLU A 152 -56.87 55.73 -21.42
CA GLU A 152 -57.17 54.30 -21.57
C GLU A 152 -56.03 53.57 -22.32
N ILE A 153 -55.47 54.16 -23.37
CA ILE A 153 -54.33 53.59 -24.10
C ILE A 153 -53.07 53.54 -23.23
N LEU A 154 -52.82 54.58 -22.43
CA LEU A 154 -51.69 54.59 -21.48
C LEU A 154 -51.81 53.49 -20.42
N ILE A 155 -53.01 53.27 -19.88
CA ILE A 155 -53.28 52.18 -18.93
C ILE A 155 -53.10 50.82 -19.61
N SER A 156 -53.59 50.64 -20.83
CA SER A 156 -53.35 49.41 -21.60
C SER A 156 -51.85 49.18 -21.82
N LEU A 157 -51.05 50.23 -22.06
CA LEU A 157 -49.61 50.11 -22.27
C LEU A 157 -48.91 49.68 -20.98
N GLN A 158 -49.27 50.30 -19.87
CA GLN A 158 -48.77 49.92 -18.56
C GLN A 158 -49.08 48.47 -18.25
N LYS A 159 -50.31 48.00 -18.51
CA LYS A 159 -50.71 46.61 -18.27
C LYS A 159 -49.88 45.62 -19.07
N ILE A 160 -49.72 45.84 -20.39
CA ILE A 160 -48.96 44.92 -21.25
C ILE A 160 -47.48 44.90 -20.90
N LEU A 161 -46.85 46.05 -20.65
CA LEU A 161 -45.45 46.10 -20.23
C LEU A 161 -45.24 45.47 -18.84
N THR A 162 -46.21 45.62 -17.93
CA THR A 162 -46.17 44.97 -16.62
C THR A 162 -46.32 43.45 -16.76
N LEU A 163 -47.20 42.96 -17.64
CA LEU A 163 -47.32 41.54 -17.94
C LEU A 163 -46.02 40.98 -18.53
N ASP A 164 -45.43 41.67 -19.51
CA ASP A 164 -44.11 41.34 -20.09
C ASP A 164 -43.06 41.21 -18.98
N ALA A 165 -42.97 42.20 -18.08
CA ALA A 165 -42.03 42.19 -16.98
C ALA A 165 -42.24 40.99 -16.04
N LEU A 166 -43.49 40.67 -15.71
CA LEU A 166 -43.84 39.54 -14.83
C LEU A 166 -43.56 38.17 -15.45
N ILE A 167 -43.67 38.02 -16.77
CA ILE A 167 -43.31 36.76 -17.45
C ILE A 167 -41.79 36.59 -17.47
N VAL A 168 -41.05 37.65 -17.79
CA VAL A 168 -39.59 37.63 -17.81
C VAL A 168 -39.03 37.38 -16.40
N LEU A 169 -39.57 38.05 -15.39
CA LEU A 169 -39.13 37.91 -14.00
C LEU A 169 -39.40 36.51 -13.44
N GLU A 170 -40.56 35.92 -13.71
CA GLU A 170 -40.86 34.53 -13.31
C GLU A 170 -39.85 33.56 -13.95
N ALA A 171 -39.61 33.67 -15.26
CA ALA A 171 -38.66 32.80 -15.95
C ALA A 171 -37.20 33.01 -15.47
N TYR A 172 -36.84 34.23 -15.09
CA TYR A 172 -35.55 34.54 -14.50
C TYR A 172 -35.38 33.83 -13.15
N GLN A 173 -36.38 33.95 -12.27
CA GLN A 173 -36.39 33.34 -10.94
C GLN A 173 -36.34 31.82 -11.05
N GLU A 174 -37.22 31.21 -11.86
CA GLU A 174 -37.24 29.75 -12.08
C GLU A 174 -35.88 29.23 -12.58
N ALA A 175 -35.25 29.94 -13.53
CA ALA A 175 -33.94 29.55 -14.06
C ALA A 175 -32.81 29.68 -13.01
N HIS A 176 -32.82 30.77 -12.23
CA HIS A 176 -31.82 31.03 -11.20
C HIS A 176 -31.92 30.01 -10.06
N GLU A 177 -33.13 29.79 -9.55
CA GLU A 177 -33.38 28.81 -8.50
C GLU A 177 -33.00 27.38 -8.97
N PHE A 178 -33.21 27.06 -10.26
CA PHE A 178 -32.89 25.72 -10.75
C PHE A 178 -31.38 25.52 -10.83
N LYS A 179 -30.65 26.59 -11.19
CA LYS A 179 -29.19 26.59 -11.15
C LYS A 179 -28.65 26.31 -9.75
N PHE A 180 -29.32 26.81 -8.70
CA PHE A 180 -28.97 26.50 -7.32
C PHE A 180 -29.13 25.00 -7.01
N ILE A 181 -30.26 24.40 -7.38
CA ILE A 181 -30.48 22.95 -7.22
C ILE A 181 -29.44 22.14 -7.99
N GLU A 182 -29.17 22.51 -9.25
CA GLU A 182 -28.18 21.84 -10.08
C GLU A 182 -26.79 21.85 -9.43
N THR A 183 -26.40 22.99 -8.87
CA THR A 183 -25.11 23.17 -8.19
C THR A 183 -25.04 22.32 -6.92
N ASN A 184 -26.09 22.33 -6.09
CA ASN A 184 -26.16 21.45 -4.91
C ASN A 184 -26.14 19.96 -5.30
N SER A 185 -26.82 19.58 -6.38
CA SER A 185 -26.77 18.22 -6.92
C SER A 185 -25.36 17.82 -7.35
N GLN A 186 -24.59 18.72 -7.97
CA GLN A 186 -23.19 18.47 -8.33
C GLN A 186 -22.30 18.29 -7.09
N ILE A 187 -22.50 19.11 -6.05
CA ILE A 187 -21.77 18.98 -4.77
C ILE A 187 -22.06 17.61 -4.13
N ILE A 188 -23.33 17.19 -4.10
CA ILE A 188 -23.70 15.85 -3.62
C ILE A 188 -23.01 14.76 -4.44
N GLU A 189 -23.03 14.87 -5.77
CA GLU A 189 -22.37 13.89 -6.66
C GLU A 189 -20.86 13.79 -6.38
N GLN A 190 -20.19 14.91 -6.07
CA GLN A 190 -18.80 14.91 -5.62
C GLN A 190 -18.61 14.25 -4.25
N ILE A 191 -19.49 14.52 -3.29
CA ILE A 191 -19.44 13.89 -1.95
C ILE A 191 -19.63 12.37 -2.06
N ILE A 192 -20.52 11.90 -2.93
CA ILE A 192 -20.77 10.46 -3.14
C ILE A 192 -19.51 9.74 -3.63
N GLN A 193 -18.62 10.43 -4.36
CA GLN A 193 -17.34 9.86 -4.81
C GLN A 193 -16.29 9.75 -3.69
N MET A 194 -16.55 10.31 -2.51
CA MET A 194 -15.68 10.20 -1.33
C MET A 194 -15.92 8.89 -0.55
N ASP A 195 -16.37 7.83 -1.22
CA ASP A 195 -16.66 6.49 -0.67
C ASP A 195 -15.41 5.65 -0.34
N LYS A 196 -14.25 6.30 -0.13
CA LYS A 196 -12.95 5.65 0.08
C LYS A 196 -12.58 5.38 1.55
N VAL A 197 -13.44 5.76 2.49
CA VAL A 197 -13.20 5.53 3.92
C VAL A 197 -13.18 4.03 4.26
N HIS A 198 -14.09 3.24 3.70
CA HIS A 198 -14.08 1.78 3.94
C HIS A 198 -12.80 1.08 3.45
N PRO A 199 -12.36 1.22 2.18
CA PRO A 199 -11.08 0.64 1.74
C PRO A 199 -9.88 1.08 2.59
N LEU A 200 -9.91 2.31 3.12
CA LEU A 200 -8.88 2.79 4.04
C LEU A 200 -8.90 2.02 5.37
N LEU A 201 -10.09 1.78 5.94
CA LEU A 201 -10.25 0.98 7.16
C LEU A 201 -9.82 -0.49 6.95
N GLU A 202 -10.13 -1.10 5.80
CA GLU A 202 -9.63 -2.43 5.45
C GLU A 202 -8.09 -2.47 5.37
N GLY A 203 -7.48 -1.44 4.77
CA GLY A 203 -6.03 -1.31 4.70
C GLY A 203 -5.39 -1.14 6.09
N VAL A 204 -6.04 -0.42 7.00
CA VAL A 204 -5.61 -0.31 8.41
C VAL A 204 -5.63 -1.68 9.07
N GLU A 205 -6.70 -2.45 8.94
CA GLU A 205 -6.82 -3.77 9.56
C GLU A 205 -5.81 -4.77 9.00
N ALA A 206 -5.58 -4.77 7.69
CA ALA A 206 -4.49 -5.54 7.07
C ALA A 206 -3.11 -5.14 7.62
N THR A 207 -2.87 -3.85 7.82
CA THR A 207 -1.60 -3.36 8.40
C THR A 207 -1.42 -3.82 9.84
N ILE A 208 -2.48 -3.85 10.65
CA ILE A 208 -2.44 -4.37 12.03
C ILE A 208 -2.06 -5.85 12.03
N GLN A 209 -2.68 -6.64 11.15
CA GLN A 209 -2.40 -8.08 11.07
C GLN A 209 -0.95 -8.38 10.65
N GLU A 210 -0.43 -7.64 9.67
CA GLU A 210 0.97 -7.75 9.26
C GLU A 210 1.91 -7.35 10.41
N ALA A 211 1.60 -6.25 11.11
CA ALA A 211 2.40 -5.79 12.23
C ALA A 211 2.44 -6.81 13.38
N MET A 212 1.31 -7.46 13.69
CA MET A 212 1.26 -8.56 14.66
C MET A 212 2.12 -9.75 14.23
N SER A 213 2.14 -10.06 12.93
CA SER A 213 2.93 -11.16 12.38
C SER A 213 4.43 -10.89 12.48
N VAL A 214 4.85 -9.65 12.20
CA VAL A 214 6.24 -9.18 12.40
C VAL A 214 6.62 -9.19 13.87
N SER A 215 5.71 -8.80 14.79
CA SER A 215 5.96 -8.86 16.23
C SER A 215 6.22 -10.29 16.70
N ALA A 216 5.42 -11.25 16.26
CA ALA A 216 5.61 -12.66 16.59
C ALA A 216 6.95 -13.21 16.05
N ALA A 217 7.31 -12.84 14.81
CA ALA A 217 8.61 -13.21 14.24
C ALA A 217 9.79 -12.59 14.99
N ALA A 218 9.65 -11.37 15.51
CA ALA A 218 10.68 -10.72 16.33
C ALA A 218 10.86 -11.42 17.69
N GLU A 219 9.78 -11.88 18.32
CA GLU A 219 9.85 -12.68 19.56
C GLU A 219 10.56 -14.01 19.32
N GLU A 220 10.24 -14.72 18.24
CA GLU A 220 10.92 -15.97 17.87
C GLU A 220 12.41 -15.75 17.57
N LEU A 221 12.74 -14.65 16.87
CA LEU A 221 14.12 -14.29 16.60
C LEU A 221 14.87 -13.94 17.87
N SER A 222 14.25 -13.27 18.84
CA SER A 222 14.86 -12.98 20.15
C SER A 222 15.23 -14.27 20.87
N ALA A 223 14.33 -15.26 20.91
CA ALA A 223 14.62 -16.56 21.50
C ALA A 223 15.76 -17.28 20.77
N SER A 224 15.78 -17.22 19.44
CA SER A 224 16.87 -17.80 18.65
C SER A 224 18.22 -17.13 18.90
N VAL A 225 18.25 -15.81 19.12
CA VAL A 225 19.47 -15.07 19.46
C VAL A 225 20.01 -15.52 20.82
N ASP A 226 19.14 -15.71 21.81
CA ASP A 226 19.53 -16.24 23.13
C ASP A 226 20.10 -17.67 23.02
N ASP A 227 19.51 -18.53 22.19
CA ASP A 227 20.04 -19.88 21.95
C ASP A 227 21.42 -19.86 21.29
N VAL A 228 21.64 -19.00 20.30
CA VAL A 228 22.97 -18.83 19.67
C VAL A 228 23.99 -18.30 20.69
N ALA A 229 23.59 -17.37 21.56
CA ALA A 229 24.43 -16.86 22.64
C ALA A 229 24.89 -17.99 23.57
N ASN A 230 23.95 -18.82 24.04
CA ASN A 230 24.23 -19.95 24.92
C ASN A 230 25.15 -20.98 24.24
N HIS A 231 24.92 -21.27 22.96
CA HIS A 231 25.79 -22.16 22.19
C HIS A 231 27.20 -21.58 22.00
N ALA A 232 27.34 -20.28 21.78
CA ALA A 232 28.65 -19.64 21.68
C ALA A 232 29.44 -19.76 23.00
N VAL A 233 28.79 -19.54 24.14
CA VAL A 233 29.40 -19.75 25.46
C VAL A 233 29.86 -21.20 25.63
N GLN A 234 29.00 -22.16 25.31
CA GLN A 234 29.34 -23.58 25.44
C GLN A 234 30.51 -24.00 24.51
N VAL A 235 30.57 -23.45 23.30
CA VAL A 235 31.70 -23.68 22.38
C VAL A 235 32.99 -23.08 22.94
N ALA A 236 32.92 -21.89 23.55
CA ALA A 236 34.09 -21.27 24.17
C ALA A 236 34.64 -22.12 25.33
N GLU A 237 33.77 -22.60 26.23
CA GLU A 237 34.15 -23.49 27.34
C GLU A 237 34.79 -24.79 26.83
N ASN A 238 34.16 -25.46 25.85
CA ASN A 238 34.71 -26.67 25.23
C ASN A 238 36.06 -26.43 24.54
N THR A 239 36.25 -25.24 23.96
CA THR A 239 37.52 -24.85 23.32
C THR A 239 38.63 -24.70 24.35
N GLU A 240 38.34 -24.07 25.50
CA GLU A 240 39.29 -23.93 26.61
C GLU A 240 39.69 -25.30 27.22
N ASP A 241 38.72 -26.20 27.38
CA ASP A 241 38.96 -27.57 27.81
C ASP A 241 39.84 -28.33 26.80
N LEU A 242 39.56 -28.20 25.49
CA LEU A 242 40.37 -28.81 24.43
C LEU A 242 41.81 -28.29 24.42
N ILE A 243 42.03 -26.99 24.60
CA ILE A 243 43.39 -26.41 24.73
C ILE A 243 44.12 -27.06 25.91
N THR A 244 43.45 -27.18 27.06
CA THR A 244 44.04 -27.79 28.25
C THR A 244 44.40 -29.26 28.03
N GLN A 245 43.53 -30.04 27.38
CA GLN A 245 43.80 -31.45 27.08
C GLN A 245 44.90 -31.61 26.02
N ALA A 246 44.93 -30.75 25.00
CA ALA A 246 45.96 -30.76 23.97
C ALA A 246 47.35 -30.46 24.56
N HIS A 247 47.45 -29.47 25.47
CA HIS A 247 48.69 -29.19 26.18
C HIS A 247 49.20 -30.37 27.02
N LYS A 248 48.31 -31.05 27.77
CA LYS A 248 48.66 -32.28 28.51
C LYS A 248 49.13 -33.38 27.56
N GLY A 249 48.47 -33.54 26.42
CA GLY A 249 48.88 -34.49 25.38
C GLY A 249 50.27 -34.17 24.83
N GLN A 250 50.56 -32.89 24.59
CA GLN A 250 51.87 -32.43 24.10
C GLN A 250 52.98 -32.69 25.13
N GLU A 251 52.70 -32.51 26.42
CA GLU A 251 53.62 -32.83 27.51
C GLU A 251 53.98 -34.34 27.53
N ILE A 252 52.97 -35.21 27.50
CA ILE A 252 53.15 -36.67 27.49
C ILE A 252 53.96 -37.14 26.26
N ILE A 253 53.69 -36.56 25.09
CA ILE A 253 54.41 -36.91 23.86
C ILE A 253 55.86 -36.43 23.92
N ASN A 254 56.12 -35.24 24.48
CA ASN A 254 57.48 -34.75 24.69
C ASN A 254 58.25 -35.61 25.69
N GLU A 255 57.63 -36.04 26.79
CA GLU A 255 58.24 -37.00 27.72
C GLU A 255 58.57 -38.33 27.03
N SER A 256 57.67 -38.82 26.18
CA SER A 256 57.89 -40.04 25.39
C SER A 256 59.07 -39.89 24.43
N LEU A 257 59.19 -38.74 23.76
CA LEU A 257 60.32 -38.42 22.89
C LEU A 257 61.65 -38.43 23.66
N GLN A 258 61.68 -37.81 24.85
CA GLN A 258 62.85 -37.85 25.72
C GLN A 258 63.19 -39.26 26.18
N GLY A 259 62.16 -40.06 26.51
CA GLY A 259 62.31 -41.48 26.86
C GLY A 259 62.96 -42.29 25.73
N PHE A 260 62.47 -42.15 24.49
CA PHE A 260 63.04 -42.83 23.34
C PHE A 260 64.48 -42.39 23.05
N LEU A 261 64.79 -41.09 23.16
CA LEU A 261 66.17 -40.60 23.02
C LEU A 261 67.09 -41.15 24.12
N GLY A 262 66.60 -41.28 25.34
CA GLY A 262 67.33 -41.91 26.45
C GLY A 262 67.62 -43.39 26.18
N ILE A 263 66.63 -44.13 25.68
CA ILE A 263 66.78 -45.53 25.28
C ILE A 263 67.79 -45.68 24.13
N ALA A 264 67.75 -44.79 23.13
CA ALA A 264 68.74 -44.76 22.05
C ALA A 264 70.17 -44.62 22.59
N GLY A 265 70.37 -43.74 23.59
CA GLY A 265 71.64 -43.58 24.28
C GLY A 265 72.10 -44.86 25.01
N GLN A 266 71.19 -45.54 25.71
CA GLN A 266 71.49 -46.81 26.40
C GLN A 266 71.89 -47.92 25.43
N PHE A 267 71.27 -48.01 24.26
CA PHE A 267 71.66 -48.99 23.23
C PHE A 267 73.01 -48.66 22.60
N SER A 268 73.31 -47.38 22.38
CA SER A 268 74.66 -46.95 21.95
C SER A 268 75.72 -47.37 22.95
N GLU A 269 75.52 -47.12 24.25
CA GLU A 269 76.45 -47.55 25.30
C GLU A 269 76.58 -49.08 25.36
N THR A 270 75.47 -49.80 25.20
CA THR A 270 75.46 -51.27 25.16
C THR A 270 76.31 -51.80 24.01
N ARG A 271 76.19 -51.20 22.81
CA ARG A 271 77.01 -51.54 21.64
C ARG A 271 78.50 -51.33 21.90
N ASP A 272 78.86 -50.24 22.57
CA ASP A 272 80.25 -49.95 22.92
C ASP A 272 80.81 -50.98 23.92
N ARG A 273 80.04 -51.35 24.95
CA ARG A 273 80.42 -52.41 25.91
C ARG A 273 80.60 -53.78 25.24
N PHE A 274 79.77 -54.12 24.25
CA PHE A 274 79.96 -55.35 23.49
C PHE A 274 81.21 -55.31 22.62
N THR A 275 81.55 -54.15 22.05
CA THR A 275 82.81 -53.96 21.33
C THR A 275 84.01 -54.22 22.25
N GLU A 276 83.99 -53.70 23.48
CA GLU A 276 85.03 -53.98 24.49
C GLU A 276 85.07 -55.47 24.87
N LEU A 277 83.91 -56.11 25.03
CA LEU A 277 83.81 -57.54 25.33
C LEU A 277 84.41 -58.40 24.20
N PHE A 278 84.18 -58.07 22.94
CA PHE A 278 84.80 -58.76 21.81
C PHE A 278 86.32 -58.68 21.86
N GLN A 279 86.86 -57.51 22.20
CA GLN A 279 88.30 -57.33 22.33
C GLN A 279 88.88 -58.11 23.52
N ALA A 280 88.15 -58.18 24.64
CA ALA A 280 88.53 -59.01 25.79
C ALA A 280 88.52 -60.51 25.42
N ILE A 281 87.48 -60.98 24.73
CA ILE A 281 87.37 -62.37 24.24
C ILE A 281 88.53 -62.73 23.32
N GLU A 282 88.94 -61.83 22.42
CA GLU A 282 90.08 -62.04 21.52
C GLU A 282 91.40 -62.18 22.31
N ASN A 283 91.60 -61.34 23.32
CA ASN A 283 92.77 -61.41 24.19
C ASN A 283 92.81 -62.72 25.00
N VAL A 284 91.68 -63.16 25.57
CA VAL A 284 91.61 -64.45 26.28
C VAL A 284 91.87 -65.60 25.30
N THR A 285 91.35 -65.53 24.07
CA THR A 285 91.63 -66.52 23.03
C THR A 285 93.13 -66.64 22.76
N LYS A 286 93.85 -65.50 22.62
CA LYS A 286 95.31 -65.49 22.45
C LYS A 286 96.04 -66.12 23.64
N VAL A 287 95.63 -65.81 24.87
CA VAL A 287 96.23 -66.37 26.09
C VAL A 287 95.99 -67.88 26.17
N THR A 288 94.77 -68.34 25.91
CA THR A 288 94.46 -69.78 25.93
C THR A 288 95.23 -70.55 24.85
N GLN A 289 95.45 -69.96 23.68
CA GLN A 289 96.31 -70.56 22.66
C GLN A 289 97.77 -70.66 23.13
N LEU A 290 98.31 -69.61 23.77
CA LEU A 290 99.65 -69.67 24.37
C LEU A 290 99.76 -70.77 25.44
N ILE A 291 98.74 -70.94 26.30
CA ILE A 291 98.72 -72.00 27.32
C ILE A 291 98.68 -73.38 26.65
N ARG A 292 97.92 -73.55 25.56
CA ARG A 292 97.93 -74.79 24.75
C ARG A 292 99.33 -75.08 24.23
N ASP A 293 99.98 -74.07 23.64
CA ASP A 293 101.32 -74.21 23.07
C ASP A 293 102.36 -74.58 24.15
N VAL A 294 102.26 -73.97 25.35
CA VAL A 294 103.09 -74.31 26.52
C VAL A 294 102.80 -75.72 27.01
N ALA A 295 101.54 -76.15 27.07
CA ALA A 295 101.18 -77.51 27.45
C ALA A 295 101.72 -78.53 26.44
N ASP A 296 101.65 -78.25 25.14
CA ASP A 296 102.22 -79.10 24.08
C ASP A 296 103.76 -79.17 24.17
N GLN A 297 104.43 -78.04 24.45
CA GLN A 297 105.88 -78.03 24.70
C GLN A 297 106.26 -78.78 25.98
N THR A 298 105.48 -78.63 27.05
CA THR A 298 105.71 -79.31 28.33
C THR A 298 105.49 -80.81 28.19
N ASN A 299 104.49 -81.22 27.41
CA ASN A 299 104.24 -82.62 27.05
C ASN A 299 105.42 -83.21 26.25
N LEU A 300 105.97 -82.45 25.28
CA LEU A 300 107.16 -82.85 24.52
C LEU A 300 108.42 -82.95 25.40
N LEU A 301 108.61 -82.02 26.34
CA LEU A 301 109.71 -82.06 27.31
C LEU A 301 109.58 -83.25 28.26
N ALA A 302 108.36 -83.53 28.74
CA ALA A 302 108.04 -84.68 29.56
C ALA A 302 108.27 -86.01 28.81
N LEU A 303 107.90 -86.06 27.53
CA LEU A 303 108.16 -87.21 26.66
C LEU A 303 109.67 -87.44 26.48
N ASN A 304 110.44 -86.38 26.20
CA ASN A 304 111.89 -86.46 26.10
C ASN A 304 112.55 -86.90 27.43
N ALA A 305 112.05 -86.41 28.56
CA ALA A 305 112.51 -86.81 29.90
C ALA A 305 112.17 -88.27 30.23
N ALA A 306 110.98 -88.75 29.82
CA ALA A 306 110.57 -90.15 29.98
C ALA A 306 111.45 -91.09 29.13
N ILE A 307 111.81 -90.69 27.90
CA ILE A 307 112.75 -91.42 27.04
C ILE A 307 114.13 -91.53 27.69
N GLU A 308 114.67 -90.43 28.23
CA GLU A 308 116.01 -90.43 28.85
C GLU A 308 116.01 -91.15 30.21
N ALA A 309 114.91 -91.11 30.97
CA ALA A 309 114.72 -91.91 32.18
C ALA A 309 114.69 -93.42 31.89
N ALA A 310 114.07 -93.84 30.78
CA ALA A 310 114.11 -95.23 30.31
C ALA A 310 115.53 -95.66 29.88
N ARG A 311 116.34 -94.70 29.38
CA ARG A 311 117.73 -94.91 28.94
C ARG A 311 118.72 -95.08 30.10
N ALA A 312 118.43 -94.51 31.27
CA ALA A 312 119.27 -94.58 32.47
C ALA A 312 119.10 -95.87 33.32
N GLY A 313 118.19 -96.78 32.95
CA GLY A 313 118.00 -98.06 33.64
C GLY A 313 117.53 -97.92 35.10
N GLU A 314 118.01 -98.76 36.03
CA GLU A 314 117.55 -98.77 37.44
C GLU A 314 117.72 -97.43 38.19
N GLN A 315 118.67 -96.57 37.77
CA GLN A 315 118.89 -95.25 38.38
C GLN A 315 117.87 -94.19 37.91
N GLY A 316 117.10 -94.46 36.84
CA GLY A 316 116.13 -93.54 36.25
C GLY A 316 114.67 -93.72 36.73
N LEU A 317 114.40 -94.74 37.56
CA LEU A 317 113.02 -95.12 37.97
C LEU A 317 112.24 -93.97 38.64
N GLY A 318 112.90 -93.17 39.50
CA GLY A 318 112.26 -92.01 40.13
C GLY A 318 112.00 -90.85 39.15
N PHE A 319 112.85 -90.66 38.14
CA PHE A 319 112.70 -89.64 37.10
C PHE A 319 111.60 -89.99 36.10
N ALA A 320 111.42 -91.28 35.78
CA ALA A 320 110.34 -91.75 34.89
C ALA A 320 108.95 -91.43 35.46
N VAL A 321 108.75 -91.61 36.77
CA VAL A 321 107.49 -91.29 37.45
C VAL A 321 107.20 -89.79 37.38
N VAL A 322 108.20 -88.93 37.58
CA VAL A 322 108.04 -87.47 37.45
C VAL A 322 107.71 -87.08 36.01
N ALA A 323 108.38 -87.67 35.02
CA ALA A 323 108.12 -87.41 33.61
C ALA A 323 106.70 -87.81 33.19
N ASP A 324 106.21 -88.97 33.63
CA ASP A 324 104.82 -89.39 33.37
C ASP A 324 103.79 -88.51 34.10
N GLU A 325 104.09 -88.03 35.31
CA GLU A 325 103.21 -87.09 36.03
C GLU A 325 103.15 -85.72 35.34
N VAL A 326 104.27 -85.21 34.82
CA VAL A 326 104.32 -83.96 34.02
C VAL A 326 103.60 -84.13 32.68
N ARG A 327 103.72 -85.31 32.04
CA ARG A 327 102.99 -85.65 30.81
C ARG A 327 101.48 -85.63 31.04
N LYS A 328 101.02 -86.32 32.10
CA LYS A 328 99.61 -86.36 32.51
C LYS A 328 99.07 -84.97 32.86
N LEU A 329 99.87 -84.14 33.55
CA LEU A 329 99.52 -82.76 33.86
C LEU A 329 99.41 -81.88 32.59
N SER A 330 100.29 -82.10 31.61
CA SER A 330 100.26 -81.40 30.32
C SER A 330 99.03 -81.78 29.49
N ASP A 331 98.68 -83.08 29.44
CA ASP A 331 97.47 -83.59 28.80
C ASP A 331 96.20 -83.04 29.48
N GLN A 332 96.16 -83.02 30.82
CA GLN A 332 95.06 -82.39 31.59
C GLN A 332 94.95 -80.88 31.33
N THR A 333 96.08 -80.19 31.19
CA THR A 333 96.12 -78.76 30.85
C THR A 333 95.55 -78.52 29.46
N LYS A 334 95.92 -79.35 28.47
CA LYS A 334 95.40 -79.27 27.11
C LYS A 334 93.88 -79.47 27.04
N GLN A 335 93.37 -80.49 27.72
CA GLN A 335 91.93 -80.77 27.80
C GLN A 335 91.16 -79.62 28.48
N SER A 336 91.75 -79.02 29.52
CA SER A 336 91.18 -77.84 30.19
C SER A 336 91.15 -76.62 29.26
N VAL A 337 92.22 -76.38 28.48
CA VAL A 337 92.30 -75.30 27.51
C VAL A 337 91.32 -75.50 26.34
N GLU A 338 91.10 -76.73 25.88
CA GLU A 338 90.07 -77.07 24.90
C GLU A 338 88.66 -76.76 25.43
N SER A 339 88.38 -77.13 26.67
CA SER A 339 87.11 -76.82 27.33
C SER A 339 86.91 -75.31 27.48
N ILE A 340 87.95 -74.56 27.88
CA ILE A 340 87.93 -73.10 27.94
C ILE A 340 87.72 -72.49 26.55
N SER A 341 88.38 -73.02 25.52
CA SER A 341 88.21 -72.54 24.14
C SER A 341 86.77 -72.71 23.66
N ALA A 342 86.12 -73.84 23.98
CA ALA A 342 84.72 -74.07 23.67
C ALA A 342 83.80 -73.06 24.38
N MET A 343 84.02 -72.83 25.69
CA MET A 343 83.27 -71.82 26.45
C MET A 343 83.46 -70.40 25.90
N ILE A 344 84.68 -70.04 25.48
CA ILE A 344 84.96 -68.73 24.85
C ILE A 344 84.20 -68.57 23.54
N GLN A 345 84.12 -69.62 22.71
CA GLN A 345 83.34 -69.57 21.47
C GLN A 345 81.84 -69.39 21.73
N GLU A 346 81.31 -70.04 22.78
CA GLU A 346 79.93 -69.87 23.20
C GLU A 346 79.65 -68.45 23.69
N VAL A 347 80.52 -67.89 24.54
CA VAL A 347 80.43 -66.49 25.00
C VAL A 347 80.53 -65.52 23.81
N ARG A 348 81.42 -65.78 22.84
CA ARG A 348 81.54 -64.95 21.62
C ARG A 348 80.25 -64.96 20.81
N LYS A 349 79.67 -66.13 20.60
CA LYS A 349 78.40 -66.27 19.88
C LYS A 349 77.28 -65.53 20.62
N SER A 350 77.16 -65.73 21.92
CA SER A 350 76.15 -65.05 22.73
C SER A 350 76.34 -63.52 22.72
N ALA A 351 77.58 -63.03 22.69
CA ALA A 351 77.88 -61.60 22.57
C ALA A 351 77.49 -61.04 21.19
N MET A 352 77.68 -61.81 20.11
CA MET A 352 77.21 -61.44 18.76
C MET A 352 75.69 -61.36 18.70
N ASP A 353 75.00 -62.37 19.20
CA ASP A 353 73.54 -62.41 19.19
C ASP A 353 72.92 -61.21 19.95
N VAL A 354 73.53 -60.81 21.08
CA VAL A 354 73.06 -59.63 21.84
C VAL A 354 73.45 -58.31 21.16
N GLY A 355 74.62 -58.23 20.52
CA GLY A 355 75.03 -57.07 19.73
C GLY A 355 74.08 -56.81 18.55
N ASP A 356 73.77 -57.85 17.77
CA ASP A 356 72.82 -57.78 16.67
C ASP A 356 71.41 -57.37 17.15
N GLN A 357 70.99 -57.84 18.33
CA GLN A 357 69.72 -57.45 18.93
C GLN A 357 69.70 -55.99 19.38
N ALA A 358 70.82 -55.46 19.88
CA ALA A 358 70.97 -54.06 20.25
C ALA A 358 70.91 -53.13 19.02
N ASP A 359 71.55 -53.52 17.91
CA ASP A 359 71.49 -52.77 16.65
C ASP A 359 70.05 -52.70 16.10
N ARG A 360 69.34 -53.84 16.05
CA ARG A 360 67.92 -53.86 15.64
C ARG A 360 67.03 -52.99 16.52
N MET A 361 67.30 -52.95 17.83
CA MET A 361 66.51 -52.12 18.74
C MET A 361 66.82 -50.63 18.55
N SER A 362 68.07 -50.29 18.22
CA SER A 362 68.45 -48.92 17.85
C SER A 362 67.68 -48.45 16.61
N ASP A 363 67.54 -49.30 15.59
CA ASP A 363 66.76 -48.99 14.39
C ASP A 363 65.27 -48.77 14.70
N ASP A 364 64.64 -49.64 15.52
CA ASP A 364 63.23 -49.47 15.93
C ASP A 364 63.03 -48.17 16.71
N ILE A 365 63.96 -47.81 17.61
CA ILE A 365 63.88 -46.55 18.36
C ILE A 365 63.97 -45.32 17.46
N VAL A 366 64.79 -45.35 16.40
CA VAL A 366 64.84 -44.26 15.41
C VAL A 366 63.47 -44.08 14.74
N GLU A 367 62.79 -45.18 14.39
CA GLU A 367 61.44 -45.13 13.85
C GLU A 367 60.43 -44.56 14.87
N ARG A 368 60.51 -44.97 16.15
CA ARG A 368 59.65 -44.43 17.22
C ARG A 368 59.86 -42.94 17.45
N VAL A 369 61.10 -42.46 17.40
CA VAL A 369 61.41 -41.02 17.50
C VAL A 369 60.72 -40.24 16.38
N GLU A 370 60.80 -40.73 15.13
CA GLU A 370 60.18 -40.05 13.99
C GLU A 370 58.64 -40.06 14.06
N GLN A 371 58.05 -41.19 14.45
CA GLN A 371 56.60 -41.28 14.70
C GLN A 371 56.14 -40.30 15.80
N THR A 372 56.94 -40.15 16.86
CA THR A 372 56.64 -39.22 17.95
C THR A 372 56.71 -37.77 17.49
N LYS A 373 57.70 -37.41 16.66
CA LYS A 373 57.77 -36.06 16.05
C LYS A 373 56.57 -35.75 15.16
N HIS A 374 56.12 -36.72 14.35
CA HIS A 374 54.91 -36.54 13.56
C HIS A 374 53.68 -36.28 14.45
N ALA A 375 53.55 -36.99 15.57
CA ALA A 375 52.47 -36.76 16.52
C ALA A 375 52.52 -35.36 17.15
N ILE A 376 53.71 -34.82 17.46
CA ILE A 376 53.88 -33.44 17.93
C ILE A 376 53.36 -32.46 16.87
N HIS A 377 53.74 -32.65 15.61
CA HIS A 377 53.30 -31.77 14.53
C HIS A 377 51.77 -31.76 14.36
N SER A 378 51.13 -32.94 14.42
CA SER A 378 49.68 -33.03 14.37
C SER A 378 48.98 -32.35 15.56
N LEU A 379 49.57 -32.40 16.76
CA LEU A 379 49.04 -31.68 17.92
C LEU A 379 49.16 -30.15 17.74
N ASP A 380 50.26 -29.65 17.18
CA ASP A 380 50.41 -28.22 16.88
C ASP A 380 49.37 -27.75 15.85
N GLU A 381 49.05 -28.56 14.85
CA GLU A 381 47.97 -28.27 13.89
C GLU A 381 46.60 -28.21 14.56
N ILE A 382 46.30 -29.15 15.46
CA ILE A 382 45.05 -29.16 16.25
C ILE A 382 44.96 -27.89 17.12
N MET A 383 46.04 -27.53 17.82
CA MET A 383 46.12 -26.31 18.64
C MET A 383 45.82 -25.04 17.82
N ASN A 384 46.36 -24.93 16.61
CA ASN A 384 46.08 -23.81 15.72
C ASN A 384 44.60 -23.75 15.30
N GLN A 385 44.00 -24.90 14.98
CA GLN A 385 42.57 -24.97 14.62
C GLN A 385 41.67 -24.59 15.80
N VAL A 386 41.98 -25.08 17.01
CA VAL A 386 41.23 -24.76 18.24
C VAL A 386 41.32 -23.28 18.58
N SER A 387 42.49 -22.65 18.41
CA SER A 387 42.65 -21.19 18.56
C SER A 387 41.79 -20.40 17.56
N GLN A 388 41.69 -20.87 16.32
CA GLN A 388 40.83 -20.26 15.31
C GLN A 388 39.33 -20.41 15.66
N ILE A 389 38.93 -21.54 16.25
CA ILE A 389 37.57 -21.75 16.78
C ILE A 389 37.27 -20.74 17.90
N GLY A 390 38.19 -20.54 18.84
CA GLY A 390 38.04 -19.53 19.90
C GLY A 390 37.84 -18.11 19.35
N THR A 391 38.64 -17.72 18.36
CA THR A 391 38.49 -16.41 17.69
C THR A 391 37.13 -16.27 16.98
N SER A 392 36.71 -17.32 16.27
CA SER A 392 35.42 -17.34 15.56
C SER A 392 34.24 -17.25 16.53
N THR A 393 34.34 -17.90 17.68
CA THR A 393 33.34 -17.84 18.75
C THR A 393 33.22 -16.43 19.33
N GLY A 394 34.34 -15.71 19.50
CA GLY A 394 34.34 -14.30 19.88
C GLY A 394 33.61 -13.40 18.87
N ASN A 395 33.78 -13.65 17.57
CA ASN A 395 33.04 -12.92 16.53
C ASN A 395 31.53 -13.23 16.57
N ILE A 396 31.15 -14.48 16.84
CA ILE A 396 29.74 -14.87 16.99
C ILE A 396 29.10 -14.11 18.17
N ALA A 397 29.79 -13.98 19.29
CA ALA A 397 29.27 -13.21 20.44
C ALA A 397 28.98 -11.74 20.08
N ALA A 398 29.86 -11.09 19.32
CA ALA A 398 29.63 -9.71 18.85
C ALA A 398 28.42 -9.61 17.91
N ILE A 399 28.23 -10.58 17.01
CA ILE A 399 27.07 -10.65 16.11
C ILE A 399 25.77 -10.85 16.91
N VAL A 400 25.80 -11.68 17.94
CA VAL A 400 24.65 -11.93 18.83
C VAL A 400 24.23 -10.64 19.54
N GLU A 401 25.16 -9.85 20.06
CA GLU A 401 24.85 -8.54 20.67
C GLU A 401 24.20 -7.57 19.67
N GLU A 402 24.74 -7.50 18.45
CA GLU A 402 24.19 -6.65 17.38
C GLU A 402 22.78 -7.12 16.95
N GLN A 403 22.58 -8.42 16.80
CA GLN A 403 21.28 -9.00 16.47
C GLN A 403 20.26 -8.78 17.59
N SER A 404 20.66 -8.90 18.86
CA SER A 404 19.79 -8.61 20.01
C SER A 404 19.30 -7.16 19.98
N ALA A 405 20.21 -6.21 19.75
CA ALA A 405 19.88 -4.79 19.62
C ALA A 405 18.92 -4.51 18.45
N ALA A 406 19.18 -5.11 17.28
CA ALA A 406 18.33 -4.97 16.11
C ALA A 406 16.91 -5.55 16.33
N THR A 407 16.81 -6.68 17.04
CA THR A 407 15.53 -7.34 17.36
C THR A 407 14.68 -6.49 18.31
N HIS A 408 15.32 -5.90 19.32
CA HIS A 408 14.68 -4.94 20.20
C HIS A 408 14.21 -3.69 19.45
N GLU A 409 15.00 -3.18 18.51
CA GLU A 409 14.56 -2.06 17.67
C GLU A 409 13.34 -2.44 16.82
N ILE A 410 13.32 -3.62 16.19
CA ILE A 410 12.16 -4.10 15.43
C ILE A 410 10.90 -4.13 16.31
N SER A 411 11.00 -4.67 17.53
CA SER A 411 9.89 -4.76 18.49
C SER A 411 9.40 -3.37 18.94
N PHE A 412 10.32 -2.41 19.09
CA PHE A 412 9.95 -1.03 19.38
C PHE A 412 9.22 -0.37 18.20
N ARG A 413 9.77 -0.52 16.99
CA ARG A 413 9.20 0.05 15.75
C ARG A 413 7.81 -0.51 15.47
N ILE A 414 7.59 -1.79 15.69
CA ILE A 414 6.29 -2.41 15.45
C ILE A 414 5.22 -1.89 16.41
N SER A 415 5.61 -1.60 17.65
CA SER A 415 4.74 -0.95 18.63
C SER A 415 4.37 0.48 18.21
N GLU A 416 5.31 1.24 17.64
CA GLU A 416 5.03 2.56 17.08
C GLU A 416 4.10 2.49 15.85
N VAL A 417 4.31 1.52 14.96
CA VAL A 417 3.43 1.29 13.79
C VAL A 417 2.01 1.00 14.25
N LEU A 418 1.81 0.08 15.21
CA LEU A 418 0.48 -0.23 15.75
C LEU A 418 -0.22 1.01 16.33
N LYS A 419 0.52 1.83 17.08
CA LYS A 419 -0.01 3.09 17.64
C LYS A 419 -0.42 4.08 16.55
N GLN A 420 0.42 4.27 15.53
CA GLN A 420 0.12 5.16 14.40
C GLN A 420 -1.07 4.65 13.60
N THR A 421 -1.16 3.34 13.37
CA THR A 421 -2.26 2.72 12.64
C THR A 421 -3.59 2.86 13.38
N GLU A 422 -3.61 2.75 14.70
CA GLU A 422 -4.83 3.03 15.49
C GLU A 422 -5.27 4.50 15.34
N GLN A 423 -4.33 5.45 15.36
CA GLN A 423 -4.63 6.86 15.12
C GLN A 423 -5.16 7.10 13.69
N VAL A 424 -4.62 6.40 12.68
CA VAL A 424 -5.15 6.45 11.31
C VAL A 424 -6.57 5.90 11.25
N LYS A 425 -6.87 4.82 12.00
CA LYS A 425 -8.23 4.26 12.11
C LYS A 425 -9.21 5.29 12.68
N GLU A 426 -8.86 5.92 13.80
CA GLU A 426 -9.68 6.98 14.42
C GLU A 426 -9.94 8.13 13.44
N ASN A 427 -8.88 8.67 12.82
CA ASN A 427 -9.00 9.76 11.84
C ASN A 427 -9.86 9.37 10.63
N ALA A 428 -9.77 8.12 10.15
CA ALA A 428 -10.58 7.62 9.05
C ALA A 428 -12.06 7.55 9.42
N VAL A 429 -12.37 7.08 10.63
CA VAL A 429 -13.75 7.05 11.16
C VAL A 429 -14.32 8.46 11.28
N ASP A 430 -13.58 9.38 11.90
CA ASP A 430 -14.00 10.78 12.07
C ASP A 430 -14.23 11.47 10.72
N THR A 431 -13.29 11.29 9.79
CA THR A 431 -13.41 11.81 8.42
C THR A 431 -14.66 11.27 7.73
N GLY A 432 -14.95 9.96 7.85
CA GLY A 432 -16.15 9.35 7.30
C GLY A 432 -17.44 9.92 7.90
N GLN A 433 -17.48 10.11 9.22
CA GLN A 433 -18.63 10.72 9.90
C GLN A 433 -18.85 12.17 9.46
N ASP A 434 -17.78 12.95 9.29
CA ASP A 434 -17.89 14.35 8.88
C ASP A 434 -18.32 14.49 7.43
N ILE A 435 -17.79 13.66 6.52
CA ILE A 435 -18.27 13.58 5.13
C ILE A 435 -19.77 13.21 5.11
N TYR A 436 -20.18 12.25 5.93
CA TYR A 436 -21.59 11.88 6.07
C TYR A 436 -22.45 13.06 6.57
N LYS A 437 -22.05 13.76 7.64
CA LYS A 437 -22.77 14.95 8.15
C LYS A 437 -22.90 16.05 7.09
N VAL A 438 -21.83 16.32 6.34
CA VAL A 438 -21.85 17.28 5.23
C VAL A 438 -22.82 16.81 4.15
N SER A 439 -22.79 15.54 3.76
CA SER A 439 -23.72 14.97 2.78
C SER A 439 -25.18 15.15 3.18
N ARG A 440 -25.50 14.92 4.47
CA ARG A 440 -26.83 15.13 5.05
C ARG A 440 -27.23 16.59 4.96
N LYS A 441 -26.34 17.51 5.34
CA LYS A 441 -26.64 18.94 5.36
C LYS A 441 -26.87 19.52 3.96
N VAL A 442 -26.05 19.12 2.99
CA VAL A 442 -26.21 19.54 1.58
C VAL A 442 -27.50 18.94 1.01
N ASN A 443 -27.83 17.68 1.33
CA ASN A 443 -29.09 17.09 0.91
C ASN A 443 -30.30 17.79 1.55
N GLU A 444 -30.25 18.14 2.84
CA GLU A 444 -31.30 18.93 3.51
C GLU A 444 -31.51 20.28 2.82
N LEU A 445 -30.42 21.00 2.51
CA LEU A 445 -30.48 22.27 1.78
C LEU A 445 -31.14 22.09 0.40
N ARG A 446 -30.77 21.04 -0.33
CA ARG A 446 -31.37 20.71 -1.63
C ARG A 446 -32.87 20.39 -1.49
N GLN A 447 -33.28 19.61 -0.49
CA GLN A 447 -34.70 19.29 -0.25
C GLN A 447 -35.50 20.54 0.13
N GLN A 448 -34.93 21.43 0.96
CA GLN A 448 -35.56 22.72 1.27
C GLN A 448 -35.78 23.55 0.00
N SER A 449 -34.77 23.66 -0.88
CA SER A 449 -34.93 24.36 -2.16
C SER A 449 -36.00 23.74 -3.04
N LEU A 450 -36.06 22.41 -3.13
CA LEU A 450 -37.09 21.70 -3.91
C LEU A 450 -38.52 22.01 -3.43
N ASN A 451 -38.71 22.25 -2.14
CA ASN A 451 -40.05 22.58 -1.60
C ASN A 451 -40.53 23.99 -1.98
N TYR A 452 -39.62 24.92 -2.29
CA TYR A 452 -39.99 26.26 -2.78
C TYR A 452 -40.38 26.26 -4.26
N PHE A 453 -39.99 25.22 -5.01
CA PHE A 453 -40.35 25.08 -6.42
C PHE A 453 -41.78 24.60 -6.59
N SER A 454 -42.65 25.48 -7.09
CA SER A 454 -44.02 25.10 -7.40
C SER A 454 -44.13 24.25 -8.67
N HIS A 455 -43.24 24.44 -9.65
CA HIS A 455 -43.31 23.78 -10.96
C HIS A 455 -41.90 23.54 -11.51
N MET A 456 -41.61 22.31 -11.93
CA MET A 456 -40.38 21.96 -12.66
C MET A 456 -40.76 21.38 -14.01
N SER A 457 -39.98 21.67 -15.06
CA SER A 457 -40.12 20.94 -16.32
C SER A 457 -39.72 19.46 -16.12
N ASN A 458 -40.19 18.57 -17.01
CA ASN A 458 -39.79 17.16 -16.93
C ASN A 458 -38.25 17.00 -17.00
N GLY A 459 -37.55 17.75 -17.84
CA GLY A 459 -36.08 17.72 -17.91
C GLY A 459 -35.41 18.16 -16.59
N GLN A 460 -35.92 19.22 -15.96
CA GLN A 460 -35.44 19.67 -14.66
C GLN A 460 -35.70 18.63 -13.55
N LEU A 461 -36.86 17.96 -13.60
CA LEU A 461 -37.20 16.90 -12.67
C LEU A 461 -36.31 15.66 -12.85
N ILE A 462 -35.97 15.30 -14.11
CA ILE A 462 -34.99 14.23 -14.38
C ILE A 462 -33.65 14.50 -13.71
N ARG A 463 -33.17 15.76 -13.74
CA ARG A 463 -31.94 16.14 -13.02
C ARG A 463 -32.03 15.88 -11.51
N VAL A 464 -33.18 16.16 -10.90
CA VAL A 464 -33.41 15.95 -9.46
C VAL A 464 -33.48 14.47 -9.10
N VAL A 465 -34.27 13.68 -9.84
CA VAL A 465 -34.43 12.25 -9.56
C VAL A 465 -33.13 11.47 -9.78
N LYS A 466 -32.27 11.91 -10.71
CA LYS A 466 -30.93 11.35 -10.91
C LYS A 466 -30.07 11.47 -9.65
N THR A 467 -30.05 12.64 -9.02
CA THR A 467 -29.31 12.84 -7.76
C THR A 467 -29.93 12.04 -6.60
N ASP A 468 -31.27 12.00 -6.50
CA ASP A 468 -31.95 11.17 -5.50
C ASP A 468 -31.60 9.68 -5.66
N HIS A 469 -31.50 9.21 -6.90
CA HIS A 469 -31.12 7.84 -7.22
C HIS A 469 -29.67 7.54 -6.79
N LEU A 470 -28.72 8.41 -7.09
CA LEU A 470 -27.32 8.23 -6.69
C LEU A 470 -27.14 8.24 -5.16
N LEU A 471 -27.92 9.05 -4.45
CA LEU A 471 -27.91 9.11 -2.99
C LEU A 471 -28.29 7.77 -2.33
N TRP A 472 -29.05 6.90 -2.99
CA TRP A 472 -29.36 5.57 -2.43
C TRP A 472 -28.12 4.72 -2.19
N LYS A 473 -27.21 4.65 -3.17
CA LYS A 473 -25.92 3.94 -3.00
C LYS A 473 -25.14 4.54 -1.82
N TRP A 474 -25.12 5.87 -1.73
CA TRP A 474 -24.44 6.59 -0.67
C TRP A 474 -25.01 6.28 0.72
N TRP A 475 -26.32 6.14 0.85
CA TRP A 475 -26.95 5.77 2.12
C TRP A 475 -26.66 4.32 2.52
N VAL A 476 -26.67 3.38 1.57
CA VAL A 476 -26.27 1.98 1.83
C VAL A 476 -24.79 1.91 2.24
N TYR A 477 -23.91 2.65 1.57
CA TYR A 477 -22.50 2.76 1.95
C TYR A 477 -22.32 3.28 3.40
N ASN A 478 -23.04 4.34 3.76
CA ASN A 478 -22.95 4.90 5.12
C ASN A 478 -23.62 4.01 6.17
N ARG A 479 -24.61 3.18 5.79
CA ARG A 479 -25.14 2.13 6.68
C ARG A 479 -24.10 1.05 6.96
N LEU A 480 -23.33 0.64 5.93
CA LEU A 480 -22.25 -0.33 6.10
C LEU A 480 -21.20 0.18 7.10
N LEU A 481 -20.91 1.48 7.09
CA LEU A 481 -20.03 2.14 8.05
C LEU A 481 -20.68 2.43 9.43
N GLY A 482 -21.97 2.15 9.59
CA GLY A 482 -22.71 2.43 10.83
C GLY A 482 -23.11 3.90 11.03
N TYR A 483 -22.99 4.75 10.02
CA TYR A 483 -23.32 6.18 10.10
C TYR A 483 -24.78 6.49 9.76
N HIS A 484 -25.46 5.59 9.05
CA HIS A 484 -26.82 5.79 8.56
C HIS A 484 -27.75 4.61 8.87
N GLU A 485 -28.97 4.92 9.30
CA GLU A 485 -30.03 3.93 9.48
C GLU A 485 -30.99 3.94 8.29
N MET A 486 -31.39 2.75 7.87
CA MET A 486 -32.34 2.51 6.79
C MET A 486 -33.27 1.37 7.19
N ASP A 487 -34.54 1.47 6.78
CA ASP A 487 -35.50 0.38 6.88
C ASP A 487 -35.40 -0.50 5.63
N THR A 488 -34.97 -1.74 5.81
CA THR A 488 -34.70 -2.71 4.75
C THR A 488 -35.92 -3.03 3.90
N GLU A 489 -37.13 -3.05 4.47
CA GLU A 489 -38.36 -3.32 3.72
C GLU A 489 -38.78 -2.10 2.89
N ALA A 490 -38.64 -0.90 3.44
CA ALA A 490 -38.93 0.35 2.73
C ALA A 490 -37.94 0.62 1.58
N VAL A 491 -36.71 0.14 1.66
CA VAL A 491 -35.70 0.25 0.59
C VAL A 491 -36.08 -0.58 -0.64
N ALA A 492 -36.77 -1.71 -0.46
CA ALA A 492 -37.05 -2.64 -1.55
C ALA A 492 -38.12 -2.14 -2.54
N ASP A 493 -39.05 -1.30 -2.08
CA ASP A 493 -40.11 -0.75 -2.93
C ASP A 493 -39.63 0.49 -3.69
N PHE A 494 -39.26 0.27 -4.96
CA PHE A 494 -38.76 1.31 -5.84
C PHE A 494 -39.84 2.31 -6.31
N HIS A 495 -41.13 2.03 -6.10
CA HIS A 495 -42.23 2.95 -6.44
C HIS A 495 -42.41 4.05 -5.38
N ILE A 496 -41.87 3.87 -4.17
CA ILE A 496 -41.95 4.88 -3.10
C ILE A 496 -40.96 6.03 -3.34
N CYS A 497 -39.85 5.78 -4.05
CA CYS A 497 -38.84 6.78 -4.32
C CYS A 497 -39.34 7.82 -5.34
N ARG A 498 -38.69 9.00 -5.40
CA ARG A 498 -39.13 10.09 -6.30
C ARG A 498 -39.13 9.66 -7.76
N LEU A 499 -38.16 8.83 -8.16
CA LEU A 499 -38.10 8.31 -9.52
C LEU A 499 -39.26 7.37 -9.82
N GLY A 500 -39.59 6.45 -8.90
CA GLY A 500 -40.73 5.53 -9.03
C GLY A 500 -42.06 6.25 -9.12
N LYS A 501 -42.32 7.20 -8.20
CA LYS A 501 -43.53 8.04 -8.24
C LYS A 501 -43.66 8.79 -9.56
N TRP A 502 -42.57 9.41 -10.02
CA TRP A 502 -42.54 10.11 -11.31
C TRP A 502 -42.80 9.16 -12.49
N TYR A 503 -42.20 7.97 -12.47
CA TYR A 503 -42.40 6.95 -13.48
C TYR A 503 -43.89 6.54 -13.57
N ASP A 504 -44.52 6.24 -12.45
CA ASP A 504 -45.93 5.82 -12.39
C ASP A 504 -46.88 6.92 -12.87
N GLU A 505 -46.65 8.17 -12.46
CA GLU A 505 -47.44 9.33 -12.90
C GLU A 505 -47.37 9.58 -14.41
N ASN A 506 -46.26 9.20 -15.06
CA ASN A 506 -46.04 9.45 -16.48
C ASN A 506 -46.27 8.23 -17.38
N ARG A 507 -46.50 7.04 -16.80
CA ARG A 507 -46.74 5.78 -17.53
C ARG A 507 -47.98 5.82 -18.43
N SER A 508 -48.97 6.65 -18.09
CA SER A 508 -50.21 6.84 -18.86
C SER A 508 -50.15 8.02 -19.84
N ARG A 509 -49.07 8.83 -19.83
CA ARG A 509 -48.93 10.03 -20.68
C ARG A 509 -48.20 9.69 -21.99
N SER A 510 -48.91 9.73 -23.11
CA SER A 510 -48.42 9.27 -24.43
C SER A 510 -47.10 9.89 -24.89
N GLN A 511 -46.81 11.14 -24.52
CA GLN A 511 -45.61 11.85 -24.94
C GLN A 511 -44.31 11.35 -24.25
N VAL A 512 -44.38 11.01 -22.97
CA VAL A 512 -43.22 10.51 -22.20
C VAL A 512 -43.16 8.99 -22.26
N ALA A 513 -44.31 8.33 -22.16
CA ALA A 513 -44.40 6.86 -22.18
C ALA A 513 -43.98 6.23 -23.52
N SER A 514 -43.97 6.99 -24.62
CA SER A 514 -43.51 6.52 -25.94
C SER A 514 -42.00 6.56 -26.12
N LEU A 515 -41.24 7.16 -25.19
CA LEU A 515 -39.79 7.26 -25.29
C LEU A 515 -39.12 5.91 -24.96
N PRO A 516 -38.21 5.39 -25.81
CA PRO A 516 -37.52 4.12 -25.54
C PRO A 516 -36.74 4.11 -24.22
N SER A 517 -36.13 5.25 -23.89
CA SER A 517 -35.38 5.50 -22.65
C SER A 517 -36.27 5.44 -21.40
N PHE A 518 -37.55 5.80 -21.51
CA PHE A 518 -38.52 5.64 -20.43
C PHE A 518 -38.91 4.17 -20.24
N ALA A 519 -39.26 3.45 -21.31
CA ALA A 519 -39.65 2.04 -21.22
C ALA A 519 -38.53 1.13 -20.65
N ALA A 520 -37.27 1.45 -20.96
CA ALA A 520 -36.10 0.70 -20.50
C ALA A 520 -35.72 0.94 -19.02
N LEU A 521 -36.31 1.95 -18.36
CA LEU A 521 -35.86 2.40 -17.03
C LEU A 521 -36.30 1.48 -15.87
N ASP A 522 -37.45 0.82 -16.01
CA ASP A 522 -38.13 0.11 -14.94
C ASP A 522 -37.30 -1.04 -14.36
N GLN A 523 -36.78 -1.92 -15.23
CA GLN A 523 -36.01 -3.10 -14.84
C GLN A 523 -34.67 -2.76 -14.14
N PRO A 524 -33.78 -1.91 -14.72
CA PRO A 524 -32.55 -1.52 -14.04
C PRO A 524 -32.80 -0.77 -12.73
N HIS A 525 -33.86 0.04 -12.65
CA HIS A 525 -34.23 0.74 -11.43
C HIS A 525 -34.66 -0.23 -10.31
N GLN A 526 -35.51 -1.21 -10.63
CA GLN A 526 -35.89 -2.28 -9.72
C GLN A 526 -34.67 -3.07 -9.23
N GLN A 527 -33.72 -3.36 -10.12
CA GLN A 527 -32.49 -4.08 -9.78
C GLN A 527 -31.65 -3.34 -8.74
N VAL A 528 -31.50 -2.01 -8.87
CA VAL A 528 -30.78 -1.20 -7.87
C VAL A 528 -31.40 -1.32 -6.49
N HIS A 529 -32.72 -1.20 -6.37
CA HIS A 529 -33.43 -1.32 -5.09
C HIS A 529 -33.36 -2.73 -4.49
N SER A 530 -33.47 -3.77 -5.32
CA SER A 530 -33.30 -5.17 -4.90
C SER A 530 -31.90 -5.45 -4.34
N LEU A 531 -30.86 -4.94 -5.02
CA LEU A 531 -29.48 -5.05 -4.57
C LEU A 531 -29.25 -4.23 -3.28
N ALA A 532 -29.82 -3.03 -3.17
CA ALA A 532 -29.77 -2.22 -1.95
C ALA A 532 -30.39 -2.95 -0.74
N ALA A 533 -31.56 -3.56 -0.92
CA ALA A 533 -32.19 -4.38 0.12
C ALA A 533 -31.36 -5.64 0.47
N THR A 534 -30.65 -6.21 -0.51
CA THR A 534 -29.75 -7.35 -0.29
C THR A 534 -28.51 -6.94 0.50
N ALA A 535 -27.89 -5.80 0.17
CA ALA A 535 -26.77 -5.24 0.93
C ALA A 535 -27.17 -4.95 2.38
N ASN A 536 -28.36 -4.39 2.61
CA ASN A 536 -28.86 -4.13 3.96
C ASN A 536 -29.05 -5.42 4.78
N ARG A 537 -29.52 -6.50 4.16
CA ARG A 537 -29.63 -7.82 4.82
C ARG A 537 -28.27 -8.39 5.20
N TRP A 538 -27.26 -8.25 4.34
CA TRP A 538 -25.88 -8.66 4.69
C TRP A 538 -25.32 -7.86 5.87
N ILE A 539 -25.57 -6.55 5.91
CA ILE A 539 -25.18 -5.68 7.03
C ILE A 539 -25.87 -6.12 8.33
N GLU A 540 -27.16 -6.45 8.31
CA GLU A 540 -27.90 -6.94 9.48
C GLU A 540 -27.38 -8.29 9.99
N GLN A 541 -26.87 -9.13 9.09
CA GLN A 541 -26.25 -10.41 9.42
C GLN A 541 -24.78 -10.29 9.86
N GLY A 542 -24.19 -9.10 9.77
CA GLY A 542 -22.78 -8.84 10.08
C GLY A 542 -21.81 -9.31 8.98
N ASP A 543 -22.29 -9.68 7.79
CA ASP A 543 -21.43 -10.07 6.66
C ASP A 543 -21.06 -8.83 5.82
N TYR A 544 -20.14 -8.03 6.35
CA TYR A 544 -19.70 -6.80 5.71
C TYR A 544 -18.99 -7.03 4.36
N LYS A 545 -18.40 -8.21 4.16
CA LYS A 545 -17.70 -8.58 2.93
C LYS A 545 -18.66 -8.79 1.77
N GLU A 546 -19.73 -9.55 1.98
CA GLU A 546 -20.78 -9.73 0.96
C GLU A 546 -21.61 -8.45 0.78
N ALA A 547 -21.80 -7.66 1.84
CA ALA A 547 -22.41 -6.33 1.75
C ALA A 547 -21.63 -5.41 0.79
N MET A 548 -20.29 -5.38 0.91
CA MET A 548 -19.43 -4.56 0.05
C MET A 548 -19.46 -5.02 -1.41
N ARG A 549 -19.38 -6.34 -1.66
CA ARG A 549 -19.57 -6.88 -3.03
C ARG A 549 -20.91 -6.50 -3.63
N THR A 550 -21.96 -6.52 -2.82
CA THR A 550 -23.30 -6.10 -3.25
C THR A 550 -23.33 -4.59 -3.56
N LEU A 551 -22.62 -3.76 -2.80
CA LEU A 551 -22.50 -2.32 -3.05
C LEU A 551 -21.84 -2.02 -4.41
N ASP A 552 -20.83 -2.80 -4.82
CA ASP A 552 -20.23 -2.69 -6.15
C ASP A 552 -21.23 -3.04 -7.27
N LEU A 553 -22.06 -4.06 -7.05
CA LEU A 553 -23.14 -4.43 -7.98
C LEU A 553 -24.19 -3.32 -8.08
N ILE A 554 -24.54 -2.68 -6.96
CA ILE A 554 -25.42 -1.50 -6.95
C ILE A 554 -24.81 -0.39 -7.82
N GLY A 555 -23.51 -0.13 -7.68
CA GLY A 555 -22.79 0.86 -8.49
C GLY A 555 -22.92 0.60 -9.99
N LYS A 556 -22.75 -0.65 -10.43
CA LYS A 556 -22.89 -1.05 -11.84
C LYS A 556 -24.32 -0.88 -12.36
N ALA A 557 -25.32 -1.35 -11.60
CA ALA A 557 -26.74 -1.21 -11.97
C ALA A 557 -27.18 0.27 -11.99
N SER A 558 -26.66 1.09 -11.06
CA SER A 558 -26.98 2.52 -10.99
C SER A 558 -26.44 3.30 -12.19
N GLN A 559 -25.29 2.91 -12.74
CA GLN A 559 -24.75 3.54 -13.96
C GLN A 559 -25.69 3.35 -15.17
N GLU A 560 -26.34 2.20 -15.29
CA GLU A 560 -27.32 1.94 -16.33
C GLU A 560 -28.54 2.87 -16.18
N VAL A 561 -29.11 2.97 -14.97
CA VAL A 561 -30.22 3.89 -14.66
C VAL A 561 -29.84 5.34 -14.98
N VAL A 562 -28.67 5.79 -14.54
CA VAL A 562 -28.15 7.14 -14.78
C VAL A 562 -28.02 7.42 -16.27
N GLY A 563 -27.46 6.48 -17.05
CA GLY A 563 -27.35 6.62 -18.50
C GLY A 563 -28.70 6.72 -19.21
N LEU A 564 -29.69 5.94 -18.77
CA LEU A 564 -31.07 6.01 -19.28
C LEU A 564 -31.74 7.35 -18.95
N LEU A 565 -31.56 7.86 -17.72
CA LEU A 565 -32.07 9.18 -17.31
C LEU A 565 -31.42 10.32 -18.11
N GLU A 566 -30.13 10.24 -18.42
CA GLU A 566 -29.46 11.27 -19.25
C GLU A 566 -29.94 11.27 -20.70
N ASN A 567 -30.23 10.09 -21.26
CA ASN A 567 -30.84 9.99 -22.59
C ASN A 567 -32.28 10.53 -22.58
N LEU A 568 -33.06 10.15 -21.56
CA LEU A 568 -34.43 10.62 -21.37
C LEU A 568 -34.50 12.14 -21.20
N GLN A 569 -33.57 12.74 -20.45
CA GLN A 569 -33.46 14.19 -20.31
C GLN A 569 -33.25 14.87 -21.67
N LYS A 570 -32.32 14.37 -22.49
CA LYS A 570 -32.05 14.91 -23.83
C LYS A 570 -33.26 14.78 -24.77
N ASP A 571 -33.97 13.65 -24.71
CA ASP A 571 -35.17 13.42 -25.53
C ASP A 571 -36.29 14.39 -25.15
N LEU A 572 -36.50 14.63 -23.85
CA LEU A 572 -37.49 15.58 -23.33
C LEU A 572 -37.13 17.04 -23.69
N GLU A 573 -35.85 17.40 -23.63
CA GLU A 573 -35.36 18.72 -24.03
C GLU A 573 -35.52 18.97 -25.54
N ARG A 574 -35.36 17.92 -26.37
CA ARG A 574 -35.56 17.99 -27.83
C ARG A 574 -37.02 18.13 -28.25
N GLN A 575 -37.97 17.62 -27.46
CA GLN A 575 -39.40 17.77 -27.72
C GLN A 575 -39.96 19.15 -27.30
N HIS A 576 -39.17 19.97 -26.60
CA HIS A 576 -39.53 21.33 -26.16
C HIS A 576 -38.87 22.44 -27.01
N VAL A 577 -38.26 22.08 -28.15
CA VAL A 577 -37.84 22.98 -29.25
C VAL A 577 -38.79 22.78 -30.41
#